data_AF-A0A699VKM7-F1
#
_entry.id   AF-A0A699VKM7-F1
#
_cell.length_a   1.000
_cell.length_b   1.000
_cell.length_c   1.000
_cell.angle_alpha   90.00
_cell.angle_beta   90.00
_cell.angle_gamma   90.00
#
_symmetry.space_group_name_H-M   'P 1'
#
loop_
_entity.id
_entity.type
_entity.pdbx_description
1 polymer ?
#
loop_
_entity_poly.entity_id
_entity_poly.type
_entity_poly.pdbx_seq_one_letter_code
_entity_poly.pdbx_strand_id
1 'polypeptide(L)'
;MLQAPIEGYEDAIVVPPIKANNFELKQTLINVVQSNQFTGRQDPHNHLRFFNKVTSTFKHLEVPNTTVKLLLFPFSLEGEARIWLDKEPPRSIVTWEYLVSKFINQFFPPSKTTYLRNEITNFLQ
;
A
#
# COMPACT_ATOMS: atom_id res chain seq x y z
N MET A 1 10.96 -34.51 -0.74
CA MET A 1 9.80 -33.62 -0.93
C MET A 1 10.17 -32.64 -2.01
N LEU A 2 9.48 -32.67 -3.15
CA LEU A 2 9.79 -31.82 -4.31
C LEU A 2 9.30 -30.40 -4.01
N GLN A 3 10.21 -29.44 -3.96
CA GLN A 3 9.87 -28.02 -3.89
C GLN A 3 9.34 -27.62 -5.27
N ALA A 4 8.08 -27.20 -5.32
CA ALA A 4 7.47 -26.73 -6.56
C ALA A 4 8.24 -25.51 -7.09
N PRO A 5 8.39 -25.35 -8.41
CA PRO A 5 8.97 -24.15 -8.99
C PRO A 5 8.19 -22.92 -8.51
N ILE A 6 8.91 -21.90 -8.06
CA ILE A 6 8.38 -20.58 -7.66
C ILE A 6 7.81 -19.76 -8.85
N GLU A 7 7.57 -20.40 -10.00
CA GLU A 7 7.13 -19.80 -11.27
C GLU A 7 5.68 -19.25 -11.28
N GLY A 8 5.03 -19.14 -10.12
CA GLY A 8 3.66 -18.62 -10.00
C GLY A 8 3.48 -17.48 -9.00
N TYR A 9 4.53 -17.08 -8.26
CA TYR A 9 4.45 -15.99 -7.28
C TYR A 9 5.01 -14.70 -7.86
N GLU A 10 4.37 -14.21 -8.91
CA GLU A 10 4.60 -12.85 -9.37
C GLU A 10 3.91 -11.86 -8.41
N ASP A 11 4.62 -10.81 -7.99
CA ASP A 11 4.06 -9.78 -7.11
C ASP A 11 2.85 -9.09 -7.76
N ALA A 12 1.85 -8.73 -6.94
CA ALA A 12 0.70 -7.96 -7.40
C ALA A 12 1.10 -6.57 -7.93
N ILE A 13 2.15 -5.97 -7.36
CA ILE A 13 2.69 -4.67 -7.75
C ILE A 13 3.72 -4.84 -8.85
N VAL A 14 3.48 -4.21 -9.99
CA VAL A 14 4.47 -4.10 -11.06
C VAL A 14 5.46 -3.01 -10.70
N VAL A 15 6.74 -3.37 -10.57
CA VAL A 15 7.82 -2.40 -10.40
C VAL A 15 8.00 -1.61 -11.70
N PRO A 16 7.78 -0.28 -11.70
CA PRO A 16 8.02 0.54 -12.87
C PRO A 16 9.50 0.51 -13.26
N PRO A 17 9.85 0.66 -14.56
CA PRO A 17 11.24 0.74 -14.99
C PRO A 17 12.00 1.86 -14.26
N ILE A 18 13.12 1.52 -13.64
CA ILE A 18 14.01 2.45 -12.94
C ILE A 18 15.23 2.69 -13.81
N LYS A 19 15.44 3.95 -14.23
CA LYS A 19 16.58 4.33 -15.08
C LYS A 19 17.89 4.46 -14.31
N ALA A 20 17.81 4.63 -12.99
CA ALA A 20 18.97 4.77 -12.12
C ALA A 20 19.63 3.42 -11.86
N ASN A 21 20.88 3.26 -12.33
CA ASN A 21 21.62 1.99 -12.24
C ASN A 21 21.93 1.55 -10.80
N ASN A 22 21.87 2.46 -9.81
CA ASN A 22 22.23 2.22 -8.42
C ASN A 22 21.09 2.58 -7.45
N PHE A 23 19.84 2.53 -7.91
CA PHE A 23 18.72 2.81 -7.01
C PHE A 23 18.51 1.66 -6.02
N GLU A 24 18.46 2.00 -4.75
CA GLU A 24 18.10 1.08 -3.67
C GLU A 24 17.15 1.79 -2.69
N LEU A 25 16.19 1.03 -2.14
CA LEU A 25 15.40 1.51 -1.02
C LEU A 25 16.28 1.57 0.24
N LYS A 26 16.38 2.77 0.82
CA LYS A 26 17.17 2.96 2.05
C LYS A 26 16.54 2.20 3.22
N GLN A 27 17.33 1.40 3.93
CA GLN A 27 16.89 0.67 5.12
C GLN A 27 16.19 1.57 6.16
N THR A 28 16.67 2.79 6.34
CA THR A 28 16.04 3.76 7.25
C THR A 28 14.59 4.07 6.87
N LEU A 29 14.27 4.15 5.58
CA LEU A 29 12.89 4.38 5.14
C LEU A 29 12.02 3.15 5.39
N ILE A 30 12.56 1.96 5.13
CA ILE A 30 11.89 0.68 5.42
C ILE A 30 11.56 0.61 6.92
N ASN A 31 12.52 0.89 7.79
CA ASN A 31 12.31 0.88 9.24
C ASN A 31 11.25 1.88 9.70
N VAL A 32 11.21 3.08 9.09
CA VAL A 32 10.23 4.13 9.44
C VAL A 32 8.81 3.74 9.01
N VAL A 33 8.62 3.07 7.87
CA VAL A 33 7.27 2.59 7.50
C VAL A 33 6.89 1.34 8.29
N GLN A 34 7.85 0.52 8.67
CA GLN A 34 7.63 -0.66 9.51
C GLN A 34 7.25 -0.30 10.96
N SER A 35 7.72 0.84 11.49
CA SER A 35 7.33 1.28 12.83
C SER A 35 5.87 1.75 12.95
N ASN A 36 5.16 1.88 11.81
CA ASN A 36 3.76 2.24 11.76
C ASN A 36 3.02 1.39 10.71
N GLN A 37 3.14 0.06 10.83
CA GLN A 37 2.47 -0.87 9.93
C GLN A 37 0.95 -0.82 10.08
N PHE A 38 0.27 -0.95 8.95
CA PHE A 38 -1.17 -1.07 8.88
C PHE A 38 -1.57 -2.55 8.93
N THR A 39 -2.40 -2.90 9.93
CA THR A 39 -2.85 -4.28 10.15
C THR A 39 -4.22 -4.57 9.56
N GLY A 40 -4.94 -3.55 9.07
CA GLY A 40 -6.32 -3.63 8.62
C GLY A 40 -7.34 -3.00 9.57
N ARG A 41 -6.93 -2.72 10.82
CA ARG A 41 -7.83 -2.22 11.88
C ARG A 41 -7.75 -0.71 12.11
N GLN A 42 -6.67 -0.07 11.69
CA GLN A 42 -6.49 1.38 11.82
C GLN A 42 -7.33 2.13 10.78
N ASP A 43 -7.39 3.46 10.87
CA ASP A 43 -7.93 4.30 9.80
C ASP A 43 -6.97 4.29 8.58
N PRO A 44 -7.41 3.82 7.40
CA PRO A 44 -6.54 3.71 6.24
C PRO A 44 -6.16 5.07 5.63
N HIS A 45 -6.96 6.12 5.81
CA HIS A 45 -6.60 7.48 5.39
C HIS A 45 -5.49 8.05 6.25
N ASN A 46 -5.51 7.82 7.56
CA ASN A 46 -4.43 8.20 8.46
C ASN A 46 -3.13 7.46 8.13
N HIS A 47 -3.21 6.17 7.80
CA HIS A 47 -2.08 5.38 7.32
C HIS A 47 -1.47 6.00 6.05
N LEU A 48 -2.29 6.24 5.03
CA LEU A 48 -1.83 6.87 3.79
C LEU A 48 -1.23 8.26 4.01
N ARG A 49 -1.80 9.06 4.93
CA ARG A 49 -1.26 10.37 5.27
C ARG A 49 0.14 10.26 5.87
N PHE A 50 0.35 9.34 6.82
CA PHE A 50 1.66 9.07 7.39
C PHE A 50 2.65 8.58 6.32
N PHE A 51 2.25 7.58 5.54
CA PHE A 51 3.08 7.00 4.48
C PHE A 51 3.50 8.05 3.43
N ASN A 52 2.56 8.90 2.99
CA ASN A 52 2.84 10.00 2.08
C ASN A 52 3.79 11.04 2.68
N LYS A 53 3.67 11.33 3.98
CA LYS A 53 4.60 12.22 4.69
C LYS A 53 6.01 11.65 4.69
N VAL A 54 6.18 10.37 5.01
CA VAL A 54 7.50 9.70 4.99
C VAL A 54 8.09 9.71 3.58
N THR A 55 7.33 9.25 2.58
CA THR A 55 7.82 9.16 1.19
C THR A 55 8.08 10.50 0.53
N SER A 56 7.43 11.59 0.96
CA SER A 56 7.73 12.95 0.48
C SER A 56 9.11 13.46 0.88
N THR A 57 9.72 12.90 1.93
CA THR A 57 11.08 13.26 2.37
C THR A 57 12.16 12.64 1.48
N PHE A 58 11.82 11.60 0.73
CA PHE A 58 12.73 10.95 -0.18
C PHE A 58 12.74 11.65 -1.55
N LYS A 59 13.93 12.05 -1.99
CA LYS A 59 14.16 12.65 -3.31
C LYS A 59 15.27 11.88 -4.01
N HIS A 60 14.99 11.45 -5.24
CA HIS A 60 15.96 10.85 -6.15
C HIS A 60 15.68 11.39 -7.55
N LEU A 61 16.70 11.95 -8.21
CA LEU A 61 16.53 12.70 -9.46
C LEU A 61 15.89 11.85 -10.58
N GLU A 62 16.31 10.60 -10.67
CA GLU A 62 15.94 9.69 -11.76
C GLU A 62 14.82 8.69 -11.40
N VAL A 63 14.29 8.76 -10.17
CA VAL A 63 13.26 7.82 -9.71
C VAL A 63 12.02 8.58 -9.28
N PRO A 64 10.88 8.43 -9.98
CA PRO A 64 9.62 9.04 -9.60
C PRO A 64 9.21 8.64 -8.18
N ASN A 65 8.67 9.60 -7.42
CA ASN A 65 8.20 9.34 -6.06
C ASN A 65 7.10 8.26 -6.02
N THR A 66 6.27 8.17 -7.06
CA THR A 66 5.26 7.11 -7.21
C THR A 66 5.89 5.71 -7.29
N THR A 67 7.02 5.56 -7.99
CA THR A 67 7.78 4.30 -8.03
C THR A 67 8.28 3.90 -6.64
N VAL A 68 8.83 4.87 -5.88
CA VAL A 68 9.28 4.65 -4.50
C VAL A 68 8.12 4.24 -3.61
N LYS A 69 6.95 4.89 -3.75
CA LYS A 69 5.74 4.56 -3.00
C LYS A 69 5.27 3.14 -3.28
N LEU A 70 5.21 2.73 -4.54
CA LEU A 70 4.82 1.37 -4.93
C LEU A 70 5.75 0.32 -4.32
N LEU A 71 7.07 0.53 -4.38
CA LEU A 71 8.05 -0.39 -3.81
C LEU A 71 8.03 -0.43 -2.27
N LEU A 72 7.76 0.69 -1.62
CA LEU A 72 7.81 0.80 -0.16
C LEU A 72 6.51 0.36 0.51
N PHE A 73 5.37 0.44 -0.18
CA PHE A 73 4.05 0.18 0.40
C PHE A 73 3.91 -1.23 1.02
N PRO A 74 4.42 -2.33 0.43
CA PRO A 74 4.33 -3.66 1.03
C PRO A 74 4.99 -3.77 2.42
N PHE A 75 6.03 -2.97 2.68
CA PHE A 75 6.71 -2.91 3.99
C PHE A 75 5.88 -2.16 5.04
N SER A 76 4.89 -1.37 4.61
CA SER A 76 3.98 -0.65 5.50
C SER A 76 2.75 -1.48 5.92
N LEU A 77 2.64 -2.73 5.46
CA LEU A 77 1.50 -3.61 5.76
C LEU A 77 1.93 -4.75 6.69
N GLU A 78 0.99 -5.20 7.52
CA GLU A 78 1.11 -6.36 8.40
C GLU A 78 -0.24 -7.09 8.48
N GLY A 79 -0.24 -8.36 8.91
CA GLY A 79 -1.46 -9.10 9.23
C GLY A 79 -2.45 -9.17 8.06
N GLU A 80 -3.71 -8.84 8.32
CA GLU A 80 -4.79 -8.92 7.31
C GLU A 80 -4.52 -8.03 6.09
N ALA A 81 -3.88 -6.89 6.29
CA ALA A 81 -3.54 -6.00 5.19
C ALA A 81 -2.46 -6.58 4.28
N ARG A 82 -1.47 -7.26 4.85
CA ARG A 82 -0.46 -7.94 4.04
C ARG A 82 -1.07 -9.10 3.25
N ILE A 83 -1.89 -9.92 3.91
CA ILE A 83 -2.61 -11.04 3.28
C ILE A 83 -3.51 -10.55 2.14
N TRP A 84 -4.14 -9.38 2.28
CA TRP A 84 -4.93 -8.78 1.20
C TRP A 84 -4.07 -8.49 -0.04
N LEU A 85 -2.91 -7.84 0.13
CA LEU A 85 -2.03 -7.51 -0.99
C LEU A 85 -1.52 -8.80 -1.68
N ASP A 86 -1.16 -9.82 -0.89
CA ASP A 86 -0.68 -11.11 -1.41
C ASP A 86 -1.77 -11.90 -2.19
N LYS A 87 -3.05 -11.54 -2.02
CA LYS A 87 -4.19 -12.15 -2.75
C LYS A 87 -4.57 -11.41 -4.03
N GLU A 88 -4.02 -10.22 -4.25
CA GLU A 88 -4.28 -9.49 -5.48
C GLU A 88 -3.71 -10.25 -6.69
N PRO A 89 -4.37 -10.21 -7.86
CA PRO A 89 -3.86 -10.91 -9.03
C PRO A 89 -2.45 -10.41 -9.37
N PRO A 90 -1.55 -11.31 -9.81
CA PRO A 90 -0.21 -10.92 -10.19
C PRO A 90 -0.21 -9.79 -11.22
N ARG A 91 0.71 -8.83 -11.04
CA ARG A 91 0.92 -7.70 -11.96
C ARG A 91 -0.33 -6.83 -12.20
N SER A 92 -1.32 -6.88 -11.31
CA SER A 92 -2.56 -6.10 -11.42
C SER A 92 -2.41 -4.64 -11.00
N ILE A 93 -1.43 -4.33 -10.16
CA ILE A 93 -1.22 -2.98 -9.60
C ILE A 93 -0.06 -2.31 -10.33
N VAL A 94 -0.39 -1.40 -11.25
CA VAL A 94 0.58 -0.70 -12.12
C VAL A 94 0.80 0.77 -11.75
N THR A 95 -0.12 1.39 -11.00
CA THR A 95 0.01 2.79 -10.56
C THR A 95 -0.27 2.95 -9.08
N TRP A 96 0.30 4.00 -8.49
CA TRP A 96 0.09 4.35 -7.09
C TRP A 96 -1.38 4.68 -6.81
N GLU A 97 -2.04 5.39 -7.73
CA GLU A 97 -3.44 5.78 -7.62
C GLU A 97 -4.36 4.56 -7.61
N TYR A 98 -4.06 3.56 -8.44
CA TYR A 98 -4.81 2.32 -8.49
C TYR A 98 -4.64 1.51 -7.19
N LEU A 99 -3.41 1.41 -6.69
CA LEU A 99 -3.12 0.79 -5.39
C LEU A 99 -3.93 1.45 -4.27
N VAL A 100 -3.89 2.79 -4.18
CA VAL A 100 -4.62 3.56 -3.17
C VAL A 100 -6.12 3.33 -3.25
N SER A 101 -6.69 3.34 -4.47
CA SER A 101 -8.11 3.08 -4.68
C SER A 101 -8.51 1.70 -4.16
N LYS A 102 -7.75 0.66 -4.50
CA LYS A 102 -8.00 -0.72 -4.07
C LYS A 102 -7.87 -0.86 -2.54
N PHE A 103 -6.83 -0.27 -1.96
CA PHE A 103 -6.60 -0.26 -0.52
C PHE A 103 -7.76 0.43 0.25
N ILE A 104 -8.18 1.62 -0.18
CA ILE A 104 -9.30 2.33 0.45
C ILE A 104 -10.60 1.54 0.33
N ASN A 105 -10.92 1.02 -0.86
CA ASN A 105 -12.13 0.24 -1.05
C ASN A 105 -12.16 -1.04 -0.20
N GLN A 106 -11.00 -1.65 0.05
CA GLN A 106 -10.88 -2.84 0.89
C GLN A 106 -11.10 -2.53 2.39
N PHE A 107 -10.41 -1.51 2.92
CA PHE A 107 -10.37 -1.28 4.37
C PHE A 107 -11.38 -0.22 4.86
N PHE A 108 -11.88 0.62 3.95
CA PHE A 108 -12.90 1.62 4.18
C PHE A 108 -13.95 1.64 3.05
N PRO A 109 -14.72 0.54 2.89
CA PRO A 109 -15.69 0.43 1.81
C PRO A 109 -16.78 1.51 1.90
N PRO A 110 -17.35 1.96 0.77
CA PRO A 110 -18.41 2.97 0.75
C PRO A 110 -19.62 2.65 1.64
N SER A 111 -19.90 1.36 1.86
CA SER A 111 -20.95 0.90 2.78
C SER A 111 -20.75 1.39 4.22
N LYS A 112 -19.50 1.46 4.72
CA LYS A 112 -19.20 2.07 6.01
C LYS A 112 -19.54 3.56 6.02
N THR A 113 -19.25 4.28 4.92
CA THR A 113 -19.60 5.70 4.78
C THR A 113 -21.12 5.89 4.78
N THR A 114 -21.87 5.06 4.05
CA THR A 114 -23.33 5.09 4.02
C THR A 114 -23.92 4.78 5.39
N TYR A 115 -23.42 3.77 6.10
CA TYR A 115 -23.85 3.45 7.46
C TYR A 115 -23.65 4.64 8.41
N LEU A 116 -22.44 5.23 8.45
CA LEU A 116 -22.15 6.37 9.31
C LEU A 116 -23.05 7.58 9.01
N ARG A 117 -23.35 7.84 7.73
CA ARG A 117 -24.31 8.89 7.34
C ARG A 117 -25.71 8.62 7.89
N ASN A 118 -26.19 7.39 7.74
CA ASN A 118 -27.52 7.00 8.23
C ASN A 118 -27.61 7.11 9.76
N GLU A 119 -26.58 6.69 10.49
CA GLU A 119 -26.53 6.83 11.94
C GLU A 119 -26.64 8.31 12.36
N ILE A 120 -25.86 9.20 11.73
CA ILE A 120 -25.93 10.65 12.00
C ILE A 120 -27.34 11.19 11.73
N THR A 121 -27.97 10.79 10.61
CA THR A 121 -29.35 11.23 10.30
C THR A 121 -30.36 10.71 11.32
N ASN A 122 -30.23 9.45 11.76
CA ASN A 122 -31.11 8.86 12.76
C ASN A 122 -30.95 9.49 14.16
N PHE A 123 -29.75 9.94 14.53
CA PHE A 123 -29.52 10.66 15.80
C PHE A 123 -30.10 12.07 15.82
N LEU A 124 -30.36 12.67 14.65
CA LEU A 124 -30.90 14.03 14.51
C LEU A 124 -32.43 14.06 14.31
N GLN A 125 -33.11 12.92 14.32
CA GLN A 125 -34.58 12.79 14.30
C GLN A 125 -35.16 12.73 15.72
#